data_AF-A0A4Y9XW70-F1
#
_entry.id   AF-A0A4Y9XW70-F1
#
_cell.length_a   1.000
_cell.length_b   1.000
_cell.length_c   1.000
_cell.angle_alpha   90.00
_cell.angle_beta   90.00
_cell.angle_gamma   90.00
#
_symmetry.space_group_name_H-M   'P 1'
#
loop_
_entity.id
_entity.type
_entity.pdbx_description
1 polymer ?
#
loop_
_entity_poly.entity_id
_entity_poly.type
_entity_poly.pdbx_seq_one_letter_code
_entity_poly.pdbx_strand_id
1 'polypeptide(L)'
;MQERYGVDPFETSKLGWRHGTYQTTYAPNLPKQANLACHGYMEHEYYDPVWCKVSVPAAFLKRVCPMAESIIKATEGKRNLVGVTNFWKMIVDLRQYLFQCAAAIYQVVPSSPVFRLPALASADVHEWMSVEYPARLETAKSQQAEPVDLSRIQSDVQRQALEQMRVMLSGIGDQLHAMGEKVERRTAVLSPAKGYSHESYARSSQIVMRASFDRASESEAGSTLTSTLLGSPIRLSQHTHASDNDLDSDPPPVISAEVRAQEDTGMYEAGDNTLRAYIAPSPKSPLLARPRTQVDLVLPPVQAFNQQGSVQLLWPPCMGQQSITWVKVFSLVRQPKYLWRVWKPGKTLNSMTIAEIWSCYNTGEATLGANGEQTGMKPPLRLVEQHFQGSWRTESEARKAWQRFREIPEWIDMTIRDEGLSDAAAIARLETMRKVDGNKQLLGSNALTSLLIEQRKAKAKALTAGSPTPSSNVTAVPATTGSSVRATSPTVPWVGSSSTSPVQTFTWSRG
;
A
#
# COMPACT_ATOMS: atom_id res chain seq x y z
N MET A 1 -14.84 -15.33 -3.45
CA MET A 1 -15.66 -14.56 -4.42
C MET A 1 -17.05 -15.17 -4.53
N GLN A 2 -17.16 -16.49 -4.72
CA GLN A 2 -18.41 -17.25 -4.75
C GLN A 2 -19.28 -17.15 -3.47
N GLU A 3 -18.67 -17.23 -2.28
CA GLU A 3 -19.39 -17.04 -0.99
C GLU A 3 -20.13 -15.70 -0.89
N ARG A 4 -19.60 -14.61 -1.46
CA ARG A 4 -20.22 -13.28 -1.42
C ARG A 4 -21.51 -13.18 -2.23
N TYR A 5 -21.76 -14.16 -3.10
CA TYR A 5 -22.95 -14.25 -3.93
C TYR A 5 -23.84 -15.45 -3.54
N GLY A 6 -23.62 -16.01 -2.34
CA GLY A 6 -24.47 -17.06 -1.77
C GLY A 6 -24.11 -18.49 -2.19
N VAL A 7 -22.94 -18.73 -2.77
CA VAL A 7 -22.50 -20.08 -3.16
C VAL A 7 -21.70 -20.72 -2.01
N ASP A 8 -22.16 -21.86 -1.51
CA ASP A 8 -21.50 -22.60 -0.42
C ASP A 8 -20.21 -23.28 -0.91
N PRO A 9 -19.04 -23.01 -0.29
CA PRO A 9 -17.76 -23.65 -0.61
C PRO A 9 -17.80 -25.18 -0.54
N PHE A 10 -18.63 -25.76 0.33
CA PHE A 10 -18.77 -27.21 0.45
C PHE A 10 -19.33 -27.86 -0.81
N GLU A 11 -20.15 -27.15 -1.59
CA GLU A 11 -20.64 -27.62 -2.88
C GLU A 11 -19.53 -27.68 -3.92
N THR A 12 -18.58 -26.73 -3.86
CA THR A 12 -17.46 -26.63 -4.82
C THR A 12 -16.25 -27.52 -4.49
N SER A 13 -16.17 -28.06 -3.27
CA SER A 13 -15.01 -28.83 -2.78
C SER A 13 -15.05 -30.34 -3.07
N LYS A 14 -16.23 -30.90 -3.39
CA LYS A 14 -16.39 -32.35 -3.70
C LYS A 14 -15.98 -32.74 -5.13
N LEU A 15 -15.36 -31.82 -5.86
CA LEU A 15 -15.26 -31.84 -7.32
C LEU A 15 -13.91 -32.44 -7.77
N GLY A 16 -13.72 -33.74 -7.53
CA GLY A 16 -12.56 -34.52 -7.99
C GLY A 16 -12.61 -34.85 -9.49
N TRP A 17 -11.47 -34.77 -10.18
CA TRP A 17 -11.39 -34.84 -11.64
C TRP A 17 -11.25 -36.29 -12.15
N ARG A 18 -12.33 -36.86 -12.69
CA ARG A 18 -12.29 -38.02 -13.62
C ARG A 18 -12.85 -37.62 -14.99
N HIS A 19 -12.40 -38.28 -16.05
CA HIS A 19 -12.82 -37.99 -17.43
C HIS A 19 -14.33 -38.14 -17.62
N GLY A 20 -14.95 -37.16 -18.30
CA GLY A 20 -16.39 -37.14 -18.60
C GLY A 20 -17.29 -36.57 -17.50
N THR A 21 -16.77 -36.37 -16.29
CA THR A 21 -17.56 -35.88 -15.16
C THR A 21 -18.05 -34.44 -15.39
N TYR A 22 -17.26 -33.56 -16.05
CA TYR A 22 -17.65 -32.16 -16.38
C TYR A 22 -19.04 -32.07 -17.02
N GLN A 23 -19.29 -32.83 -18.08
CA GLN A 23 -20.53 -32.72 -18.86
C GLN A 23 -21.73 -33.43 -18.22
N THR A 24 -21.52 -34.53 -17.51
CA THR A 24 -22.61 -35.34 -16.92
C THR A 24 -22.97 -34.96 -15.49
N THR A 25 -22.01 -34.39 -14.75
CA THR A 25 -22.12 -34.15 -13.30
C THR A 25 -21.93 -32.68 -12.93
N TYR A 26 -21.25 -31.85 -13.73
CA TYR A 26 -20.98 -30.46 -13.35
C TYR A 26 -21.73 -29.44 -14.20
N ALA A 27 -21.78 -29.59 -15.53
CA ALA A 27 -22.50 -28.67 -16.41
C ALA A 27 -23.97 -28.46 -15.99
N PRO A 28 -24.75 -29.52 -15.62
CA PRO A 28 -26.09 -29.33 -15.07
C PRO A 28 -26.12 -28.90 -13.59
N ASN A 29 -25.04 -29.08 -12.84
CA ASN A 29 -24.96 -28.77 -11.40
C ASN A 29 -24.20 -27.47 -11.08
N LEU A 30 -23.65 -26.76 -12.07
CA LEU A 30 -23.14 -25.41 -11.88
C LEU A 30 -24.35 -24.55 -11.56
N PRO A 31 -24.52 -24.09 -10.31
CA PRO A 31 -25.73 -23.38 -9.93
C PRO A 31 -25.86 -22.16 -10.85
N LYS A 32 -27.02 -21.99 -11.48
CA LYS A 32 -27.30 -20.83 -12.35
C LYS A 32 -26.92 -19.54 -11.63
N GLN A 33 -27.23 -19.46 -10.34
CA GLN A 33 -26.84 -18.39 -9.43
C GLN A 33 -25.32 -18.16 -9.40
N ALA A 34 -24.50 -19.21 -9.27
CA ALA A 34 -23.05 -19.09 -9.22
C ALA A 34 -22.48 -18.54 -10.54
N ASN A 35 -22.98 -19.03 -11.68
CA ASN A 35 -22.56 -18.54 -12.99
C ASN A 35 -22.97 -17.08 -13.19
N LEU A 36 -24.24 -16.73 -12.94
CA LEU A 36 -24.74 -15.36 -13.06
C LEU A 36 -23.98 -14.42 -12.13
N ALA A 37 -23.76 -14.81 -10.88
CA ALA A 37 -23.00 -14.05 -9.90
C ALA A 37 -21.55 -13.79 -10.33
N CYS A 38 -20.87 -14.77 -10.93
CA CYS A 38 -19.53 -14.57 -11.47
C CYS A 38 -19.50 -13.53 -12.60
N HIS A 39 -20.62 -13.36 -13.30
CA HIS A 39 -20.82 -12.34 -14.33
C HIS A 39 -21.42 -11.04 -13.78
N GLY A 40 -21.68 -10.93 -12.47
CA GLY A 40 -22.28 -9.75 -11.85
C GLY A 40 -23.80 -9.66 -12.02
N TYR A 41 -24.47 -10.77 -12.34
CA TYR A 41 -25.92 -10.86 -12.47
C TYR A 41 -26.55 -11.55 -11.26
N MET A 42 -27.76 -11.12 -10.91
CA MET A 42 -28.59 -11.78 -9.90
C MET A 42 -29.27 -13.01 -10.49
N GLU A 43 -29.67 -13.97 -9.64
CA GLU A 43 -30.24 -15.24 -10.10
C GLU A 43 -31.52 -15.11 -10.96
N HIS A 44 -32.33 -14.08 -10.67
CA HIS A 44 -33.56 -13.76 -11.38
C HIS A 44 -33.32 -12.95 -12.66
N GLU A 45 -32.11 -12.43 -12.88
CA GLU A 45 -31.78 -11.70 -14.09
C GLU A 45 -31.51 -12.67 -15.24
N TYR A 46 -32.00 -12.32 -16.42
CA TYR A 46 -31.69 -13.04 -17.65
C TYR A 46 -30.49 -12.38 -18.33
N TYR A 47 -29.43 -13.15 -18.56
CA TYR A 47 -28.25 -12.67 -19.29
C TYR A 47 -28.56 -12.63 -20.79
N ASP A 48 -29.14 -11.51 -21.24
CA ASP A 48 -29.41 -11.23 -22.66
C ASP A 48 -28.88 -9.83 -23.03
N PRO A 49 -27.55 -9.69 -23.13
CA PRO A 49 -26.97 -8.41 -23.43
C PRO A 49 -27.35 -7.96 -24.85
N VAL A 50 -27.78 -6.71 -24.98
CA VAL A 50 -28.28 -6.12 -26.23
C VAL A 50 -27.29 -6.29 -27.39
N TRP A 51 -26.00 -6.21 -27.10
CA TRP A 51 -24.94 -6.31 -28.10
C TRP A 51 -24.86 -7.69 -28.78
N CYS A 52 -25.36 -8.75 -28.14
CA CYS A 52 -25.47 -10.08 -28.76
C CYS A 52 -26.56 -10.15 -29.84
N LYS A 53 -27.53 -9.22 -29.82
CA LYS A 53 -28.65 -9.18 -30.78
C LYS A 53 -28.26 -8.62 -32.15
N VAL A 54 -27.13 -7.93 -32.24
CA VAL A 54 -26.63 -7.40 -33.51
C VAL A 54 -26.10 -8.54 -34.37
N SER A 55 -26.79 -8.83 -35.48
CA SER A 55 -26.40 -9.91 -36.40
C SER A 55 -25.09 -9.61 -37.12
N VAL A 56 -24.23 -10.62 -37.20
CA VAL A 56 -22.97 -10.56 -37.95
C VAL A 56 -23.18 -11.14 -39.35
N PRO A 57 -22.79 -10.45 -40.43
CA PRO A 57 -22.89 -10.97 -41.79
C PRO A 57 -22.25 -12.37 -41.94
N ALA A 58 -22.97 -13.30 -42.56
CA ALA A 58 -22.52 -14.70 -42.70
C ALA A 58 -21.19 -14.84 -43.47
N ALA A 59 -20.90 -13.89 -44.37
CA ALA A 59 -19.63 -13.84 -45.10
C ALA A 59 -18.44 -13.62 -44.16
N PHE A 60 -18.61 -12.86 -43.07
CA PHE A 60 -17.54 -12.60 -42.09
C PHE A 60 -17.27 -13.82 -41.23
N LEU A 61 -18.33 -14.50 -40.78
CA LEU A 61 -18.21 -15.71 -39.96
C LEU A 61 -17.35 -16.78 -40.63
N LYS A 62 -17.49 -16.96 -41.94
CA LYS A 62 -16.71 -17.95 -42.73
C LYS A 62 -15.21 -17.63 -42.82
N ARG A 63 -14.76 -16.42 -42.49
CA ARG A 63 -13.33 -16.03 -42.51
C ARG A 63 -12.56 -16.59 -41.32
N VAL A 64 -13.23 -16.88 -40.22
CA VAL A 64 -12.62 -17.42 -39.00
C VAL A 64 -12.66 -18.94 -39.06
N CYS A 65 -11.50 -19.58 -39.19
CA CYS A 65 -11.39 -21.04 -39.31
C CYS A 65 -12.24 -21.60 -40.48
N PRO A 66 -11.95 -21.25 -41.74
CA PRO A 66 -12.80 -21.59 -42.90
C PRO A 66 -13.01 -23.10 -43.15
N MET A 67 -12.18 -23.94 -42.53
CA MET A 67 -12.25 -25.40 -42.65
C MET A 67 -13.22 -26.05 -41.64
N ALA A 68 -13.74 -25.31 -40.66
CA ALA A 68 -14.50 -25.92 -39.56
C ALA A 68 -15.72 -26.71 -40.05
N GLU A 69 -16.48 -26.16 -40.99
CA GLU A 69 -17.68 -26.80 -41.54
C GLU A 69 -17.35 -28.06 -42.35
N SER A 70 -16.23 -28.08 -43.08
CA SER A 70 -15.81 -29.29 -43.81
C SER A 70 -15.35 -30.37 -42.84
N ILE A 71 -14.65 -29.99 -41.76
CA ILE A 71 -14.23 -30.90 -40.70
C ILE A 71 -15.44 -31.48 -39.99
N ILE A 72 -16.42 -30.63 -39.59
CA ILE A 72 -17.67 -31.10 -38.97
C ILE A 72 -18.35 -32.12 -39.87
N LYS A 73 -18.55 -31.81 -41.15
CA LYS A 73 -19.14 -32.76 -42.11
C LYS A 73 -18.36 -34.08 -42.22
N ALA A 74 -17.03 -34.02 -42.15
CA ALA A 74 -16.17 -35.20 -42.22
C ALA A 74 -16.14 -36.04 -40.94
N THR A 75 -16.43 -35.45 -39.78
CA THR A 75 -16.38 -36.12 -38.47
C THR A 75 -17.76 -36.47 -37.90
N GLU A 76 -18.81 -35.80 -38.35
CA GLU A 76 -20.18 -36.00 -37.88
C GLU A 76 -20.65 -37.44 -38.14
N GLY A 77 -21.32 -38.03 -37.15
CA GLY A 77 -21.77 -39.43 -37.18
C GLY A 77 -20.70 -40.47 -36.81
N LYS A 78 -19.41 -40.11 -36.73
CA LYS A 78 -18.34 -41.05 -36.34
C LYS A 78 -18.23 -41.14 -34.82
N ARG A 79 -18.52 -42.32 -34.25
CA ARG A 79 -18.55 -42.56 -32.79
C ARG A 79 -17.25 -42.18 -32.06
N ASN A 80 -16.10 -42.37 -32.69
CA ASN A 80 -14.79 -42.05 -32.12
C ASN A 80 -14.39 -40.56 -32.26
N LEU A 81 -15.17 -39.74 -32.98
CA LEU A 81 -14.85 -38.33 -33.27
C LEU A 81 -15.95 -37.36 -32.78
N VAL A 82 -16.81 -37.80 -31.87
CA VAL A 82 -17.87 -36.95 -31.29
C VAL A 82 -17.27 -35.72 -30.60
N GLY A 83 -16.19 -35.88 -29.83
CA GLY A 83 -15.50 -34.77 -29.17
C GLY A 83 -14.95 -33.73 -30.15
N VAL A 84 -14.34 -34.18 -31.25
CA VAL A 84 -13.81 -33.31 -32.32
C VAL A 84 -14.96 -32.56 -32.99
N THR A 85 -16.05 -33.25 -33.31
CA THR A 85 -17.24 -32.65 -33.92
C THR A 85 -17.83 -31.56 -33.02
N ASN A 86 -17.99 -31.84 -31.71
CA ASN A 86 -18.51 -30.89 -30.74
C ASN A 86 -17.60 -29.68 -30.55
N PHE A 87 -16.28 -29.89 -30.52
CA PHE A 87 -15.30 -28.81 -30.46
C PHE A 87 -15.45 -27.85 -31.65
N TRP A 88 -15.52 -28.39 -32.87
CA TRP A 88 -15.67 -27.54 -34.06
C TRP A 88 -17.02 -26.85 -34.13
N LYS A 89 -18.11 -27.50 -33.70
CA LYS A 89 -19.42 -26.83 -33.56
C LYS A 89 -19.34 -25.63 -32.60
N MET A 90 -18.72 -25.82 -31.43
CA MET A 90 -18.48 -24.72 -30.50
C MET A 90 -17.64 -23.59 -31.12
N ILE A 91 -16.58 -23.92 -31.88
CA ILE A 91 -15.79 -22.90 -32.60
C ILE A 91 -16.66 -22.13 -33.59
N VAL A 92 -17.53 -22.80 -34.34
CA VAL A 92 -18.46 -22.16 -35.28
C VAL A 92 -19.41 -21.21 -34.55
N ASP A 93 -20.00 -21.64 -33.43
CA ASP A 93 -20.90 -20.83 -32.61
C ASP A 93 -20.19 -19.60 -32.01
N LEU A 94 -18.91 -19.75 -31.62
CA LEU A 94 -18.11 -18.67 -31.04
C LEU A 94 -17.72 -17.55 -32.02
N ARG A 95 -17.79 -17.80 -33.33
CA ARG A 95 -17.40 -16.81 -34.35
C ARG A 95 -18.22 -15.53 -34.25
N GLN A 96 -19.52 -15.63 -34.00
CA GLN A 96 -20.38 -14.45 -33.89
C GLN A 96 -19.95 -13.54 -32.75
N TYR A 97 -19.70 -14.12 -31.57
CA TYR A 97 -19.26 -13.38 -30.39
C TYR A 97 -17.88 -12.75 -30.61
N LEU A 98 -16.97 -13.42 -31.34
CA LEU A 98 -15.68 -12.82 -31.70
C LEU A 98 -15.86 -11.50 -32.47
N PHE A 99 -16.72 -11.49 -33.51
CA PHE A 99 -16.96 -10.27 -34.29
C PHE A 99 -17.71 -9.20 -33.50
N GLN A 100 -18.69 -9.58 -32.67
CA GLN A 100 -19.43 -8.62 -31.82
C GLN A 100 -18.52 -7.98 -30.76
N CYS A 101 -17.69 -8.77 -30.08
CA CYS A 101 -16.69 -8.27 -29.14
C CYS A 101 -15.64 -7.40 -29.85
N ALA A 102 -15.18 -7.82 -31.03
CA ALA A 102 -14.23 -7.04 -31.82
C ALA A 102 -14.84 -5.69 -32.25
N ALA A 103 -16.11 -5.66 -32.64
CA ALA A 103 -16.81 -4.41 -32.96
C ALA A 103 -16.90 -3.48 -31.75
N ALA A 104 -17.28 -4.01 -30.57
CA ALA A 104 -17.31 -3.23 -29.33
C ALA A 104 -15.91 -2.68 -28.95
N ILE A 105 -14.85 -3.48 -29.12
CA ILE A 105 -13.47 -3.02 -28.92
C ILE A 105 -13.10 -1.95 -29.96
N TYR A 106 -13.53 -2.08 -31.21
CA TYR A 106 -13.22 -1.14 -32.28
C TYR A 106 -13.78 0.25 -32.00
N GLN A 107 -14.97 0.33 -31.38
CA GLN A 107 -15.58 1.59 -30.95
C GLN A 107 -14.75 2.35 -29.91
N VAL A 108 -13.95 1.64 -29.09
CA VAL A 108 -13.14 2.25 -28.03
C VAL A 108 -11.68 2.43 -28.46
N VAL A 109 -11.12 1.42 -29.14
CA VAL A 109 -9.70 1.34 -29.51
C VAL A 109 -9.55 0.76 -30.93
N PRO A 110 -9.85 1.53 -31.99
CA PRO A 110 -9.80 1.03 -33.37
C PRO A 110 -8.39 0.65 -33.83
N SER A 111 -7.36 1.13 -33.13
CA SER A 111 -5.95 0.81 -33.39
C SER A 111 -5.46 -0.46 -32.69
N SER A 112 -6.35 -1.21 -32.03
CA SER A 112 -5.98 -2.43 -31.28
C SER A 112 -5.29 -3.46 -32.18
N PRO A 113 -4.24 -4.16 -31.70
CA PRO A 113 -3.53 -5.18 -32.48
C PRO A 113 -4.42 -6.35 -32.93
N VAL A 114 -5.56 -6.58 -32.25
CA VAL A 114 -6.52 -7.64 -32.62
C VAL A 114 -7.05 -7.49 -34.05
N PHE A 115 -7.15 -6.25 -34.54
CA PHE A 115 -7.61 -5.94 -35.91
C PHE A 115 -6.57 -6.24 -37.00
N ARG A 116 -5.41 -6.79 -36.62
CA ARG A 116 -4.43 -7.31 -37.58
C ARG A 116 -4.69 -8.77 -37.94
N LEU A 117 -5.58 -9.45 -37.21
CA LEU A 117 -5.98 -10.80 -37.56
C LEU A 117 -6.62 -10.79 -38.95
N PRO A 118 -6.23 -11.68 -39.89
CA PRO A 118 -6.70 -11.63 -41.27
C PRO A 118 -8.23 -11.61 -41.42
N ALA A 119 -8.96 -12.28 -40.51
CA ALA A 119 -10.42 -12.30 -40.52
C ALA A 119 -11.06 -10.97 -40.12
N LEU A 120 -10.34 -10.13 -39.36
CA LEU A 120 -10.81 -8.83 -38.86
C LEU A 120 -10.22 -7.64 -39.64
N ALA A 121 -9.05 -7.81 -40.26
CA ALA A 121 -8.29 -6.75 -40.92
C ALA A 121 -8.88 -6.26 -42.25
N SER A 122 -9.98 -6.84 -42.70
CA SER A 122 -10.56 -6.54 -44.00
C SER A 122 -11.39 -5.24 -43.96
N ALA A 123 -11.35 -4.49 -45.06
CA ALA A 123 -11.99 -3.19 -45.14
C ALA A 123 -13.51 -3.24 -44.89
N ASP A 124 -14.19 -4.26 -45.43
CA ASP A 124 -15.62 -4.50 -45.23
C ASP A 124 -16.00 -4.79 -43.77
N VAL A 125 -15.14 -5.49 -43.03
CA VAL A 125 -15.34 -5.76 -41.60
C VAL A 125 -15.14 -4.47 -40.80
N HIS A 126 -14.10 -3.67 -41.12
CA HIS A 126 -13.91 -2.37 -40.48
C HIS A 126 -15.06 -1.40 -40.75
N GLU A 127 -15.58 -1.36 -41.98
CA GLU A 127 -16.75 -0.56 -42.34
C GLU A 127 -17.99 -1.00 -41.54
N TRP A 128 -18.25 -2.30 -41.47
CA TRP A 128 -19.34 -2.83 -40.65
C TRP A 128 -19.16 -2.50 -39.15
N MET A 129 -17.94 -2.65 -38.61
CA MET A 129 -17.66 -2.34 -37.20
C MET A 129 -17.80 -0.86 -36.88
N SER A 130 -17.43 0.02 -37.81
CA SER A 130 -17.43 1.48 -37.60
C SER A 130 -18.78 2.14 -37.84
N VAL A 131 -19.56 1.64 -38.82
CA VAL A 131 -20.80 2.30 -39.27
C VAL A 131 -22.04 1.46 -38.92
N GLU A 132 -22.11 0.22 -39.41
CA GLU A 132 -23.35 -0.58 -39.29
C GLU A 132 -23.60 -1.09 -37.87
N TYR A 133 -22.57 -1.59 -37.20
CA TYR A 133 -22.69 -2.19 -35.88
C TYR A 133 -23.23 -1.20 -34.84
N PRO A 134 -22.71 0.05 -34.71
CA PRO A 134 -23.27 1.03 -33.78
C PRO A 134 -24.72 1.39 -34.10
N ALA A 135 -25.06 1.59 -35.38
CA ALA A 135 -26.42 1.94 -35.78
C ALA A 135 -27.43 0.83 -35.41
N ARG A 136 -27.06 -0.44 -35.67
CA ARG A 136 -27.88 -1.61 -35.28
C ARG A 136 -27.92 -1.79 -33.76
N LEU A 137 -26.83 -1.51 -33.06
CA LEU A 137 -26.78 -1.58 -31.61
C LEU A 137 -27.72 -0.57 -30.96
N GLU A 138 -27.73 0.68 -31.44
CA GLU A 138 -28.67 1.71 -30.95
C GLU A 138 -30.13 1.34 -31.25
N THR A 139 -30.38 0.79 -32.44
CA THR A 139 -31.71 0.26 -32.77
C THR A 139 -32.12 -0.85 -31.80
N ALA A 140 -31.24 -1.81 -31.51
CA ALA A 140 -31.49 -2.90 -30.58
C ALA A 140 -31.70 -2.38 -29.14
N LYS A 141 -30.93 -1.37 -28.70
CA LYS A 141 -31.11 -0.72 -27.40
C LYS A 141 -32.47 -0.06 -27.28
N SER A 142 -32.90 0.65 -28.33
CA SER A 142 -34.21 1.32 -28.35
C SER A 142 -35.39 0.33 -28.26
N GLN A 143 -35.22 -0.87 -28.83
CA GLN A 143 -36.22 -1.95 -28.77
C GLN A 143 -36.22 -2.68 -27.43
N GLN A 144 -35.08 -2.71 -26.73
CA GLN A 144 -34.89 -3.36 -25.43
C GLN A 144 -35.10 -2.38 -24.27
N ALA A 145 -35.98 -1.38 -24.40
CA ALA A 145 -36.41 -0.55 -23.29
C ALA A 145 -37.20 -1.39 -22.25
N GLU A 146 -36.47 -2.25 -21.53
CA GLU A 146 -36.95 -3.10 -20.44
C GLU A 146 -36.76 -2.36 -19.10
N PRO A 147 -37.67 -2.59 -18.12
CA PRO A 147 -37.64 -1.93 -16.81
C PRO A 147 -36.43 -2.29 -15.94
N VAL A 148 -35.62 -3.28 -16.33
CA VAL A 148 -34.44 -3.76 -15.58
C VAL A 148 -33.33 -2.71 -15.53
N ASP A 149 -33.21 -1.86 -16.55
CA ASP A 149 -32.17 -0.82 -16.56
C ASP A 149 -32.52 0.31 -15.58
N LEU A 150 -33.82 0.65 -15.44
CA LEU A 150 -34.28 1.63 -14.47
C LEU A 150 -34.11 1.15 -13.03
N SER A 151 -34.38 -0.13 -12.74
CA SER A 151 -34.19 -0.67 -11.38
C SER A 151 -32.71 -0.75 -11.00
N ARG A 152 -31.81 -1.05 -11.95
CA ARG A 152 -30.36 -1.01 -11.75
C ARG A 152 -29.85 0.41 -11.54
N ILE A 153 -30.24 1.34 -12.40
CA ILE A 153 -29.90 2.77 -12.24
C ILE A 153 -30.42 3.29 -10.90
N GLN A 154 -31.66 2.95 -10.52
CA GLN A 154 -32.23 3.32 -9.23
C GLN A 154 -31.44 2.72 -8.06
N SER A 155 -31.06 1.44 -8.15
CA SER A 155 -30.27 0.76 -7.12
C SER A 155 -28.88 1.38 -6.97
N ASP A 156 -28.23 1.74 -8.08
CA ASP A 156 -26.92 2.38 -8.07
C ASP A 156 -27.00 3.80 -7.50
N VAL A 157 -28.02 4.58 -7.88
CA VAL A 157 -28.27 5.91 -7.32
C VAL A 157 -28.56 5.82 -5.81
N GLN A 158 -29.38 4.85 -5.38
CA GLN A 158 -29.63 4.61 -3.96
C GLN A 158 -28.36 4.23 -3.21
N ARG A 159 -27.51 3.38 -3.80
CA ARG A 159 -26.23 2.99 -3.20
C ARG A 159 -25.27 4.17 -3.07
N GLN A 160 -25.18 5.01 -4.10
CA GLN A 160 -24.39 6.24 -4.05
C GLN A 160 -24.91 7.21 -2.99
N ALA A 161 -26.24 7.38 -2.90
CA ALA A 161 -26.85 8.24 -1.87
C ALA A 161 -26.57 7.74 -0.45
N LEU A 162 -26.65 6.41 -0.22
CA LEU A 162 -26.31 5.82 1.07
C LEU A 162 -24.83 5.99 1.43
N GLU A 163 -23.93 5.87 0.45
CA GLU A 163 -22.50 6.09 0.69
C GLU A 163 -22.21 7.57 0.99
N GLN A 164 -22.84 8.50 0.29
CA GLN A 164 -22.75 9.93 0.59
C GLN A 164 -23.28 10.26 2.00
N MET A 165 -24.42 9.67 2.39
CA MET A 165 -24.94 9.78 3.75
C MET A 165 -23.95 9.24 4.79
N ARG A 166 -23.31 8.10 4.51
CA ARG A 166 -22.32 7.52 5.42
C ARG A 166 -21.12 8.45 5.62
N VAL A 167 -20.60 9.03 4.54
CA VAL A 167 -19.50 10.00 4.59
C VAL A 167 -19.91 11.24 5.38
N MET A 168 -21.12 11.76 5.16
CA MET A 168 -21.65 12.90 5.89
C MET A 168 -21.79 12.61 7.39
N LEU A 169 -22.33 11.45 7.75
CA LEU A 169 -22.48 11.02 9.15
C LEU A 169 -21.11 10.85 9.83
N SER A 170 -20.09 10.33 9.14
CA SER A 170 -18.73 10.30 9.70
C SER A 170 -18.20 11.70 9.98
N GLY A 171 -18.42 12.67 9.09
CA GLY A 171 -18.00 14.06 9.30
C GLY A 171 -18.70 14.72 10.48
N ILE A 172 -19.99 14.44 10.70
CA ILE A 172 -20.73 14.91 11.89
C ILE A 172 -20.16 14.27 13.17
N GLY A 173 -19.80 12.98 13.12
CA GLY A 173 -19.15 12.29 14.23
C GLY A 173 -17.85 12.96 14.64
N ASP A 174 -17.00 13.32 13.67
CA ASP A 174 -15.74 14.02 13.92
C ASP A 174 -15.96 15.41 14.53
N GLN A 175 -16.99 16.15 14.06
CA GLN A 175 -17.35 17.45 14.63
C GLN A 175 -17.87 17.34 16.07
N LEU A 176 -18.72 16.36 16.37
CA LEU A 176 -19.21 16.11 17.72
C LEU A 176 -18.07 15.72 18.66
N HIS A 177 -17.13 14.89 18.20
CA HIS A 177 -15.94 14.54 18.97
C HIS A 177 -15.10 15.78 19.28
N ALA A 178 -14.84 16.63 18.28
CA ALA A 178 -14.10 17.88 18.47
C ALA A 178 -14.82 18.87 19.42
N MET A 179 -16.15 18.92 19.38
CA MET A 179 -16.95 19.69 20.35
C MET A 179 -16.85 19.10 21.76
N GLY A 180 -16.94 17.77 21.89
CA GLY A 180 -16.77 17.05 23.15
C GLY A 180 -15.45 17.38 23.83
N GLU A 181 -14.34 17.31 23.09
CA GLU A 181 -13.02 17.69 23.61
C GLU A 181 -12.96 19.15 24.07
N LYS A 182 -13.58 20.08 23.34
CA LYS A 182 -13.62 21.50 23.73
C LYS A 182 -14.41 21.71 25.02
N VAL A 183 -15.53 21.01 25.18
CA VAL A 183 -16.33 21.05 26.41
C VAL A 183 -15.52 20.46 27.55
N GLU A 184 -14.92 19.29 27.37
CA GLU A 184 -14.12 18.61 28.39
C GLU A 184 -12.96 19.49 28.88
N ARG A 185 -12.21 20.12 27.95
CA ARG A 185 -11.14 21.07 28.29
C ARG A 185 -11.66 22.26 29.10
N ARG A 186 -12.84 22.80 28.76
CA ARG A 186 -13.45 23.92 29.52
C ARG A 186 -13.94 23.49 30.90
N THR A 187 -14.55 22.31 31.01
CA THR A 187 -15.04 21.77 32.29
C THR A 187 -13.90 21.30 33.20
N ALA A 188 -12.75 20.92 32.64
CA ALA A 188 -11.55 20.58 33.40
C ALA A 188 -10.98 21.79 34.17
N VAL A 189 -11.06 22.99 33.59
CA VAL A 189 -10.66 24.25 34.26
C VAL A 189 -11.67 24.64 35.34
N LEU A 190 -12.95 24.29 35.16
CA LEU A 190 -14.05 24.63 36.07
C LEU A 190 -14.36 23.55 37.10
N SER A 191 -13.54 22.49 37.22
CA SER A 191 -13.68 21.46 38.25
C SER A 191 -12.66 21.71 39.39
N PRO A 192 -13.02 22.39 40.49
CA PRO A 192 -12.07 22.77 41.54
C PRO A 192 -11.57 21.58 42.37
N ALA A 193 -12.02 20.36 42.10
CA ALA A 193 -11.83 19.20 42.98
C ALA A 193 -10.52 18.43 42.78
N LYS A 194 -9.78 18.61 41.67
CA LYS A 194 -8.55 17.81 41.42
C LYS A 194 -7.26 18.40 42.04
N GLY A 195 -7.32 19.59 42.62
CA GLY A 195 -6.23 20.19 43.39
C GLY A 195 -6.35 20.04 44.91
N TYR A 196 -7.48 19.51 45.40
CA TYR A 196 -7.69 19.33 46.84
C TYR A 196 -7.01 18.05 47.34
N SER A 197 -5.71 18.15 47.61
CA SER A 197 -4.99 17.17 48.42
C SER A 197 -5.47 17.29 49.86
N HIS A 198 -6.16 16.25 50.36
CA HIS A 198 -6.60 16.15 51.76
C HIS A 198 -5.42 16.22 52.75
N GLU A 199 -4.20 15.88 52.31
CA GLU A 199 -2.98 15.97 53.11
C GLU A 199 -2.52 17.43 53.35
N SER A 200 -2.78 18.34 52.40
CA SER A 200 -2.41 19.76 52.54
C SER A 200 -3.28 20.48 53.58
N TYR A 201 -4.53 20.04 53.72
CA TYR A 201 -5.48 20.57 54.71
C TYR A 201 -5.24 19.95 56.10
N ALA A 202 -4.85 18.67 56.18
CA ALA A 202 -4.48 18.02 57.44
C ALA A 202 -3.20 18.62 58.06
N ARG A 203 -2.22 19.03 57.23
CA ARG A 203 -0.98 19.66 57.71
C ARG A 203 -1.17 21.12 58.16
N SER A 204 -2.19 21.80 57.65
CA SER A 204 -2.53 23.18 58.05
C SER A 204 -3.46 23.24 59.28
N SER A 205 -4.17 22.15 59.60
CA SER A 205 -5.11 22.08 60.74
C SER A 205 -4.46 21.75 62.10
N GLN A 206 -3.16 21.46 62.16
CA GLN A 206 -2.42 21.34 63.43
C GLN A 206 -1.88 22.66 64.00
N ILE A 207 -1.94 23.77 63.24
CA ILE A 207 -1.42 25.08 63.69
C ILE A 207 -2.52 26.04 64.18
N VAL A 208 -3.81 25.72 63.99
CA VAL A 208 -4.91 26.58 64.45
C VAL A 208 -5.99 25.77 65.17
N MET A 209 -5.60 25.10 66.25
CA MET A 209 -6.51 24.73 67.35
C MET A 209 -6.34 25.73 68.49
N ARG A 210 -6.79 26.98 68.29
CA ARG A 210 -7.14 27.89 69.41
C ARG A 210 -7.98 29.09 68.95
N ALA A 211 -9.27 28.85 68.75
CA ALA A 211 -10.42 29.78 68.92
C ALA A 211 -11.61 29.21 68.12
N SER A 212 -12.53 28.51 68.78
CA SER A 212 -13.82 29.05 69.24
C SER A 212 -14.90 29.16 68.15
N PHE A 213 -15.88 28.26 68.30
CA PHE A 213 -17.35 28.45 68.20
C PHE A 213 -18.08 28.65 66.86
N ASP A 214 -19.07 27.76 66.69
CA ASP A 214 -20.42 27.87 66.12
C ASP A 214 -20.67 28.26 64.64
N ARG A 215 -21.40 27.36 63.92
CA ARG A 215 -22.83 27.51 63.57
C ARG A 215 -23.21 26.95 62.17
N ALA A 216 -23.98 25.85 62.22
CA ALA A 216 -25.18 25.44 61.43
C ALA A 216 -25.37 25.71 59.91
N SER A 217 -26.06 24.70 59.32
CA SER A 217 -27.06 24.72 58.21
C SER A 217 -26.53 24.72 56.76
N GLU A 218 -26.76 23.68 55.95
CA GLU A 218 -28.00 23.11 55.34
C GLU A 218 -28.33 23.68 53.93
N SER A 219 -28.92 22.81 53.11
CA SER A 219 -29.62 23.03 51.83
C SER A 219 -28.76 22.88 50.56
N GLU A 220 -28.90 21.85 49.71
CA GLU A 220 -30.03 21.29 48.93
C GLU A 220 -30.49 22.10 47.70
N ALA A 221 -30.91 21.32 46.69
CA ALA A 221 -31.53 21.65 45.40
C ALA A 221 -30.55 22.12 44.28
N GLY A 222 -30.59 21.60 43.05
CA GLY A 222 -31.68 20.95 42.31
C GLY A 222 -32.02 21.77 41.06
N SER A 223 -32.48 21.10 40.00
CA SER A 223 -33.00 21.64 38.71
C SER A 223 -32.00 21.64 37.54
N THR A 224 -32.10 20.86 36.45
CA THR A 224 -33.21 20.32 35.62
C THR A 224 -33.62 21.26 34.46
N LEU A 225 -33.28 20.83 33.22
CA LEU A 225 -33.85 21.17 31.89
C LEU A 225 -33.54 22.61 31.35
N THR A 226 -33.48 22.92 30.05
CA THR A 226 -34.19 22.40 28.87
C THR A 226 -33.51 22.89 27.58
N SER A 227 -33.76 22.17 26.49
CA SER A 227 -33.40 22.45 25.09
C SER A 227 -34.40 23.35 24.37
N THR A 228 -33.94 24.24 23.47
CA THR A 228 -34.58 24.82 22.25
C THR A 228 -33.74 26.03 21.80
N LEU A 229 -33.65 26.54 20.57
CA LEU A 229 -33.94 26.19 19.16
C LEU A 229 -33.42 27.41 18.33
N LEU A 230 -33.21 27.25 17.01
CA LEU A 230 -33.04 28.30 15.98
C LEU A 230 -31.73 29.13 16.04
N GLY A 231 -30.94 29.31 14.97
CA GLY A 231 -31.22 29.28 13.54
C GLY A 231 -31.15 30.71 12.98
N SER A 232 -30.04 31.10 12.32
CA SER A 232 -29.96 32.15 11.29
C SER A 232 -28.51 32.43 10.82
N PRO A 233 -28.33 33.09 9.64
CA PRO A 233 -27.29 32.74 8.67
C PRO A 233 -26.20 33.81 8.41
N ILE A 234 -25.17 33.38 7.66
CA ILE A 234 -24.30 34.11 6.70
C ILE A 234 -23.81 35.51 7.10
N ARG A 235 -22.48 35.67 7.25
CA ARG A 235 -21.77 36.84 6.69
C ARG A 235 -20.37 36.51 6.15
N LEU A 236 -20.23 36.84 4.88
CA LEU A 236 -19.03 36.99 4.08
C LEU A 236 -18.22 38.19 4.61
N SER A 237 -16.92 38.05 4.82
CA SER A 237 -16.00 39.19 4.97
C SER A 237 -14.59 38.79 4.53
N GLN A 238 -14.16 39.40 3.43
CA GLN A 238 -12.78 39.48 2.97
C GLN A 238 -11.96 40.33 3.94
N HIS A 239 -10.72 39.95 4.22
CA HIS A 239 -9.65 40.90 4.52
C HIS A 239 -8.29 40.33 4.09
N THR A 240 -7.55 41.20 3.42
CA THR A 240 -6.23 41.04 2.82
C THR A 240 -5.09 41.47 3.76
N HIS A 241 -3.93 40.83 3.53
CA HIS A 241 -2.53 41.26 3.76
C HIS A 241 -1.87 41.26 5.16
N ALA A 242 -0.78 40.46 5.19
CA ALA A 242 0.57 40.69 5.73
C ALA A 242 0.80 40.80 7.26
N SER A 243 1.60 39.89 7.82
CA SER A 243 3.01 40.14 8.17
C SER A 243 3.61 38.94 8.93
N ASP A 244 4.89 38.69 8.63
CA ASP A 244 5.96 38.01 9.36
C ASP A 244 5.69 37.41 10.76
N ASN A 245 6.15 36.17 10.95
CA ASN A 245 7.20 35.90 11.93
C ASN A 245 7.87 34.52 11.69
N ASP A 246 9.18 34.60 11.48
CA ASP A 246 10.17 33.54 11.71
C ASP A 246 10.09 32.99 13.14
N LEU A 247 10.28 31.68 13.30
CA LEU A 247 11.39 31.08 14.08
C LEU A 247 11.19 29.56 14.29
N ASP A 248 12.32 28.87 14.27
CA ASP A 248 12.58 27.48 14.65
C ASP A 248 12.12 26.36 13.70
N SER A 249 12.97 26.08 12.71
CA SER A 249 13.06 24.76 12.08
C SER A 249 14.46 24.21 12.32
N ASP A 250 14.51 23.03 12.96
CA ASP A 250 15.70 22.18 13.08
C ASP A 250 16.48 22.08 11.76
N PRO A 251 17.82 21.97 11.80
CA PRO A 251 18.59 21.80 10.59
C PRO A 251 18.15 20.50 9.88
N PRO A 252 17.80 20.55 8.58
CA PRO A 252 17.42 19.35 7.87
C PRO A 252 18.60 18.36 7.84
N PRO A 253 18.34 17.04 7.85
CA PRO A 253 19.38 16.05 7.74
C PRO A 253 20.21 16.31 6.48
N VAL A 254 21.53 16.22 6.62
CA VAL A 254 22.51 16.44 5.54
C VAL A 254 22.26 15.40 4.43
N ILE A 255 21.54 15.80 3.40
CA ILE A 255 21.39 15.08 2.14
C ILE A 255 22.61 15.45 1.29
N SER A 256 23.36 14.45 0.81
CA SER A 256 24.55 14.69 -0.01
C SER A 256 24.19 15.42 -1.31
N ALA A 257 25.12 16.23 -1.82
CA ALA A 257 24.92 17.00 -3.04
C ALA A 257 24.62 16.11 -4.26
N GLU A 258 25.13 14.87 -4.30
CA GLU A 258 24.77 13.89 -5.35
C GLU A 258 23.31 13.42 -5.29
N VAL A 259 22.71 13.29 -4.10
CA VAL A 259 21.29 12.94 -3.98
C VAL A 259 20.42 14.12 -4.43
N ARG A 260 20.85 15.35 -4.13
CA ARG A 260 20.18 16.57 -4.59
C ARG A 260 20.30 16.76 -6.11
N ALA A 261 21.41 16.33 -6.72
CA ALA A 261 21.62 16.36 -8.17
C ALA A 261 20.85 15.26 -8.93
N GLN A 262 20.51 14.14 -8.28
CA GLN A 262 19.64 13.10 -8.85
C GLN A 262 18.14 13.44 -8.77
N GLU A 263 17.77 14.46 -7.99
CA GLU A 263 16.40 14.95 -7.87
C GLU A 263 16.01 15.97 -8.94
N ASP A 264 16.93 16.44 -9.81
CA ASP A 264 16.68 17.71 -10.51
C ASP A 264 16.56 17.71 -12.05
N THR A 265 15.52 18.44 -12.45
CA THR A 265 15.11 19.00 -13.74
C THR A 265 14.60 18.11 -14.87
N GLY A 266 15.06 16.86 -15.02
CA GLY A 266 14.76 16.13 -16.26
C GLY A 266 15.17 16.94 -17.50
N MET A 267 16.23 17.73 -17.39
CA MET A 267 16.84 18.49 -18.48
C MET A 267 18.31 18.08 -18.65
N TYR A 268 18.81 18.10 -19.87
CA TYR A 268 20.22 17.89 -20.21
C TYR A 268 20.76 19.13 -20.92
N GLU A 269 22.05 19.40 -20.78
CA GLU A 269 22.73 20.45 -21.53
C GLU A 269 23.10 19.91 -22.92
N ALA A 270 22.53 20.49 -23.98
CA ALA A 270 22.86 20.14 -25.35
C ALA A 270 24.20 20.76 -25.78
N GLY A 271 24.79 20.30 -26.90
CA GLY A 271 26.09 20.79 -27.38
C GLY A 271 26.16 22.27 -27.76
N ASP A 272 25.04 22.99 -27.67
CA ASP A 272 24.91 24.45 -27.82
C ASP A 272 24.78 25.17 -26.46
N ASN A 273 25.06 24.48 -25.34
CA ASN A 273 24.87 24.93 -23.96
C ASN A 273 23.44 25.33 -23.61
N THR A 274 22.44 24.87 -24.37
CA THR A 274 21.03 25.05 -24.02
C THR A 274 20.54 23.92 -23.12
N LEU A 275 19.86 24.25 -22.02
CA LEU A 275 19.18 23.27 -21.17
C LEU A 275 17.91 22.81 -21.88
N ARG A 276 17.83 21.51 -22.21
CA ARG A 276 16.68 20.91 -22.90
C ARG A 276 16.05 19.84 -22.02
N ALA A 277 14.74 19.90 -21.85
CA ALA A 277 14.01 18.82 -21.20
C ALA A 277 14.18 17.49 -21.95
N TYR A 278 14.24 16.38 -21.24
CA TYR A 278 14.14 15.03 -21.78
C TYR A 278 12.75 14.86 -22.39
N ILE A 279 12.56 15.34 -23.62
CA ILE A 279 11.43 14.97 -24.46
C ILE A 279 11.75 13.57 -24.99
N ALA A 280 11.51 12.56 -24.16
CA ALA A 280 11.48 11.20 -24.64
C ALA A 280 10.32 11.12 -25.64
N PRO A 281 10.58 10.92 -26.95
CA PRO A 281 9.52 10.90 -27.95
C PRO A 281 8.47 9.88 -27.54
N SER A 282 7.21 10.29 -27.51
CA SER A 282 6.09 9.37 -27.30
C SER A 282 6.26 8.22 -28.31
N PRO A 283 6.22 6.95 -27.87
CA PRO A 283 6.49 5.84 -28.76
C PRO A 283 5.57 5.96 -29.98
N LYS A 284 6.16 6.01 -31.18
CA LYS A 284 5.44 6.15 -32.46
C LYS A 284 4.44 5.00 -32.73
N SER A 285 4.43 3.99 -31.86
CA SER A 285 3.55 2.82 -31.90
C SER A 285 3.37 2.25 -30.48
N PRO A 286 2.14 1.91 -30.05
CA PRO A 286 1.88 1.26 -28.76
C PRO A 286 2.43 -0.19 -28.67
N LEU A 287 2.99 -0.73 -29.76
CA LEU A 287 3.54 -2.08 -29.84
C LEU A 287 5.06 -2.15 -29.81
N LEU A 288 5.73 -1.02 -29.99
CA LEU A 288 7.14 -0.94 -29.67
C LEU A 288 7.19 -0.60 -28.19
N ALA A 289 7.70 -1.53 -27.38
CA ALA A 289 8.13 -1.19 -26.03
C ALA A 289 8.94 0.10 -26.16
N ARG A 290 8.55 1.14 -25.42
CA ARG A 290 9.29 2.40 -25.38
C ARG A 290 10.77 2.01 -25.25
N PRO A 291 11.69 2.56 -26.08
CA PRO A 291 13.11 2.38 -25.83
C PRO A 291 13.30 2.72 -24.36
N ARG A 292 13.65 1.73 -23.54
CA ARG A 292 13.68 1.91 -22.09
C ARG A 292 14.59 3.09 -21.84
N THR A 293 14.00 4.21 -21.40
CA THR A 293 14.78 5.37 -21.01
C THR A 293 15.62 4.94 -19.82
N GLN A 294 16.79 5.53 -19.67
CA GLN A 294 17.91 5.00 -18.89
C GLN A 294 17.61 4.59 -17.43
N VAL A 295 16.43 4.88 -16.85
CA VAL A 295 16.06 4.37 -15.54
C VAL A 295 14.53 4.20 -15.37
N ASP A 296 13.95 3.08 -15.82
CA ASP A 296 12.57 2.73 -15.44
C ASP A 296 12.52 2.39 -13.92
N LEU A 297 11.56 2.96 -13.18
CA LEU A 297 11.40 2.64 -11.77
C LEU A 297 10.86 1.22 -11.58
N VAL A 298 11.49 0.44 -10.70
CA VAL A 298 11.01 -0.89 -10.32
C VAL A 298 9.83 -0.73 -9.37
N LEU A 299 8.62 -0.79 -9.92
CA LEU A 299 7.39 -0.67 -9.15
C LEU A 299 7.07 -1.98 -8.39
N PRO A 300 6.46 -1.88 -7.19
CA PRO A 300 5.96 -3.05 -6.48
C PRO A 300 4.76 -3.66 -7.21
N PRO A 301 4.34 -4.90 -6.84
CA PRO A 301 3.17 -5.52 -7.43
C PRO A 301 1.91 -4.66 -7.23
N VAL A 302 0.93 -4.77 -8.14
CA VAL A 302 -0.29 -3.95 -8.13
C VAL A 302 -1.04 -4.00 -6.79
N GLN A 303 -0.95 -5.14 -6.10
CA GLN A 303 -1.49 -5.36 -4.76
C GLN A 303 -0.97 -4.35 -3.72
N ALA A 304 0.25 -3.83 -3.88
CA ALA A 304 0.83 -2.83 -2.99
C ALA A 304 0.08 -1.48 -3.04
N PHE A 305 -0.61 -1.18 -4.15
CA PHE A 305 -1.35 0.08 -4.35
C PHE A 305 -2.82 -0.02 -3.94
N ASN A 306 -3.34 -1.23 -3.74
CA ASN A 306 -4.75 -1.45 -3.37
C ASN A 306 -4.93 -1.39 -1.86
N GLN A 307 -6.08 -0.91 -1.39
CA GLN A 307 -6.44 -1.05 0.03
C GLN A 307 -6.71 -2.53 0.35
N GLN A 308 -6.45 -2.95 1.58
CA GLN A 308 -6.69 -4.33 1.99
C GLN A 308 -8.20 -4.63 1.93
N GLY A 309 -8.60 -5.56 1.08
CA GLY A 309 -10.01 -5.94 0.88
C GLY A 309 -10.75 -5.14 -0.19
N SER A 310 -10.12 -4.16 -0.85
CA SER A 310 -10.70 -3.46 -1.99
C SER A 310 -10.69 -4.32 -3.26
N VAL A 311 -11.50 -3.93 -4.26
CA VAL A 311 -11.43 -4.53 -5.60
C VAL A 311 -10.00 -4.33 -6.13
N GLN A 312 -9.40 -5.41 -6.61
CA GLN A 312 -8.04 -5.39 -7.13
C GLN A 312 -8.03 -4.57 -8.42
N LEU A 313 -7.28 -3.47 -8.44
CA LEU A 313 -7.00 -2.77 -9.69
C LEU A 313 -6.30 -3.75 -10.65
N LEU A 314 -6.77 -3.81 -11.89
CA LEU A 314 -6.15 -4.64 -12.95
C LEU A 314 -4.80 -4.07 -13.40
N TRP A 315 -4.56 -2.79 -13.14
CA TRP A 315 -3.38 -2.05 -13.55
C TRP A 315 -2.83 -1.24 -12.38
N PRO A 316 -1.50 -1.01 -12.32
CA PRO A 316 -0.95 -0.01 -11.41
C PRO A 316 -1.63 1.35 -11.66
N PRO A 317 -1.66 2.26 -10.67
CA PRO A 317 -2.10 3.63 -10.90
C PRO A 317 -1.44 4.20 -12.15
N CYS A 318 -2.23 4.82 -13.03
CA CYS A 318 -1.71 5.41 -14.28
C CYS A 318 -0.71 6.51 -13.95
N MET A 319 0.57 6.14 -13.99
CA MET A 319 1.73 6.97 -13.67
C MET A 319 2.25 7.74 -14.91
N GLY A 320 1.44 7.83 -15.97
CA GLY A 320 1.92 7.88 -17.35
C GLY A 320 2.15 9.24 -18.02
N GLN A 321 2.23 10.37 -17.30
CA GLN A 321 2.38 11.69 -17.97
C GLN A 321 3.44 12.64 -17.40
N GLN A 322 4.03 12.35 -16.25
CA GLN A 322 5.04 13.21 -15.65
C GLN A 322 6.24 12.39 -15.16
N SER A 323 7.41 13.01 -15.06
CA SER A 323 8.55 12.45 -14.35
C SER A 323 8.10 12.08 -12.93
N ILE A 324 8.16 10.79 -12.63
CA ILE A 324 7.75 10.26 -11.33
C ILE A 324 8.97 10.08 -10.45
N THR A 325 8.92 10.72 -9.29
CA THR A 325 9.86 10.58 -8.19
C THR A 325 9.43 9.45 -7.27
N TRP A 326 10.36 8.83 -6.56
CA TRP A 326 10.06 7.81 -5.54
C TRP A 326 9.07 8.28 -4.48
N VAL A 327 9.16 9.53 -4.04
CA VAL A 327 8.24 10.13 -3.05
C VAL A 327 6.78 10.04 -3.52
N LYS A 328 6.51 10.37 -4.79
CA LYS A 328 5.18 10.20 -5.41
C LYS A 328 4.75 8.74 -5.40
N VAL A 329 5.64 7.80 -5.77
CA VAL A 329 5.32 6.35 -5.73
C VAL A 329 4.95 5.92 -4.31
N PHE A 330 5.70 6.36 -3.30
CA PHE A 330 5.46 5.99 -1.91
C PHE A 330 4.09 6.44 -1.40
N SER A 331 3.64 7.64 -1.79
CA SER A 331 2.31 8.16 -1.44
C SER A 331 1.15 7.31 -1.97
N LEU A 332 1.39 6.54 -3.05
CA LEU A 332 0.40 5.66 -3.66
C LEU A 332 0.38 4.26 -3.03
N VAL A 333 1.42 3.86 -2.30
CA VAL A 333 1.50 2.54 -1.68
C VAL A 333 0.56 2.48 -0.48
N ARG A 334 -0.39 1.53 -0.52
CA ARG A 334 -1.36 1.27 0.56
C ARG A 334 -1.05 0.02 1.37
N GLN A 335 -0.26 -0.91 0.82
CA GLN A 335 0.12 -2.15 1.50
C GLN A 335 1.65 -2.35 1.47
N PRO A 336 2.39 -1.75 2.41
CA PRO A 336 3.86 -1.79 2.44
C PRO A 336 4.46 -3.19 2.59
N LYS A 337 3.72 -4.16 3.14
CA LYS A 337 4.17 -5.55 3.32
C LYS A 337 4.68 -6.24 2.04
N TYR A 338 4.26 -5.76 0.86
CA TYR A 338 4.71 -6.31 -0.43
C TYR A 338 6.06 -5.76 -0.90
N LEU A 339 6.53 -4.64 -0.33
CA LEU A 339 7.69 -3.92 -0.84
C LEU A 339 8.99 -4.70 -0.61
N TRP A 340 9.18 -5.34 0.55
CA TRP A 340 10.42 -6.08 0.85
C TRP A 340 10.76 -7.14 -0.21
N ARG A 341 9.75 -7.82 -0.75
CA ARG A 341 9.97 -8.86 -1.77
C ARG A 341 10.56 -8.31 -3.06
N VAL A 342 10.27 -7.06 -3.41
CA VAL A 342 10.69 -6.41 -4.65
C VAL A 342 11.93 -5.56 -4.44
N TRP A 343 11.96 -4.79 -3.37
CA TRP A 343 12.98 -3.75 -3.14
C TRP A 343 14.12 -4.19 -2.23
N LYS A 344 14.10 -5.40 -1.66
CA LYS A 344 15.29 -5.91 -0.95
C LYS A 344 16.52 -5.91 -1.86
N PRO A 345 17.74 -5.77 -1.30
CA PRO A 345 18.98 -5.97 -2.04
C PRO A 345 18.98 -7.29 -2.84
N GLY A 346 19.39 -7.23 -4.11
CA GLY A 346 19.43 -8.38 -5.00
C GLY A 346 20.57 -9.35 -4.65
N LYS A 347 21.72 -8.79 -4.24
CA LYS A 347 22.87 -9.56 -3.73
C LYS A 347 22.77 -9.75 -2.22
N THR A 348 23.37 -10.84 -1.73
CA THR A 348 23.54 -11.05 -0.28
C THR A 348 24.58 -10.08 0.29
N LEU A 349 24.50 -9.75 1.58
CA LEU A 349 25.41 -8.81 2.22
C LEU A 349 26.90 -9.19 2.06
N ASN A 350 27.21 -10.50 2.08
CA ASN A 350 28.59 -10.99 1.91
C ASN A 350 29.10 -10.90 0.47
N SER A 351 28.20 -10.83 -0.51
CA SER A 351 28.53 -10.70 -1.93
C SER A 351 28.60 -9.24 -2.40
N MET A 352 28.32 -8.28 -1.53
CA MET A 352 28.42 -6.85 -1.82
C MET A 352 29.70 -6.27 -1.21
N THR A 353 30.31 -5.34 -1.93
CA THR A 353 31.34 -4.42 -1.42
C THR A 353 30.71 -3.35 -0.53
N ILE A 354 31.51 -2.68 0.32
CA ILE A 354 31.00 -1.62 1.20
C ILE A 354 30.44 -0.45 0.37
N ALA A 355 31.08 -0.14 -0.76
CA ALA A 355 30.60 0.87 -1.70
C ALA A 355 29.24 0.49 -2.33
N GLU A 356 29.03 -0.77 -2.73
CA GLU A 356 27.74 -1.23 -3.22
C GLU A 356 26.65 -1.18 -2.15
N ILE A 357 26.98 -1.51 -0.89
CA ILE A 357 26.04 -1.41 0.24
C ILE A 357 25.62 0.05 0.46
N TRP A 358 26.58 0.98 0.45
CA TRP A 358 26.34 2.42 0.59
C TRP A 358 25.50 2.97 -0.57
N SER A 359 25.84 2.59 -1.80
CA SER A 359 25.09 2.99 -3.00
C SER A 359 23.66 2.46 -2.97
N CYS A 360 23.45 1.20 -2.60
CA CYS A 360 22.11 0.61 -2.44
C CYS A 360 21.27 1.35 -1.39
N TYR A 361 21.91 1.84 -0.32
CA TYR A 361 21.24 2.58 0.75
C TYR A 361 20.80 3.99 0.32
N ASN A 362 21.67 4.76 -0.35
CA ASN A 362 21.42 6.18 -0.67
C ASN A 362 20.92 6.44 -2.10
N THR A 363 21.36 5.66 -3.09
CA THR A 363 21.01 5.82 -4.50
C THR A 363 20.00 4.78 -4.97
N GLY A 364 19.98 3.62 -4.32
CA GLY A 364 19.17 2.46 -4.70
C GLY A 364 19.98 1.43 -5.47
N GLU A 365 19.31 0.43 -6.04
CA GLU A 365 19.96 -0.68 -6.75
C GLU A 365 19.40 -0.85 -8.17
N ALA A 366 20.28 -0.86 -9.18
CA ALA A 366 19.91 -1.15 -10.55
C ALA A 366 19.54 -2.64 -10.71
N THR A 367 18.39 -2.92 -11.33
CA THR A 367 18.01 -4.28 -11.69
C THR A 367 18.57 -4.63 -13.06
N LEU A 368 19.41 -5.65 -13.12
CA LEU A 368 20.03 -6.12 -14.36
C LEU A 368 19.19 -7.23 -14.99
N GLY A 369 19.00 -7.17 -16.30
CA GLY A 369 18.38 -8.23 -17.08
C GLY A 369 19.34 -9.40 -17.33
N ALA A 370 18.87 -10.44 -18.01
CA ALA A 370 19.68 -11.62 -18.34
C ALA A 370 20.97 -11.27 -19.12
N ASN A 371 20.93 -10.18 -19.89
CA ASN A 371 22.02 -9.73 -20.76
C ASN A 371 22.99 -8.77 -20.04
N GLY A 372 22.78 -8.49 -18.74
CA GLY A 372 23.52 -7.50 -17.98
C GLY A 372 23.05 -6.05 -18.18
N GLU A 373 22.08 -5.81 -19.06
CA GLU A 373 21.50 -4.48 -19.28
C GLU A 373 20.66 -4.01 -18.09
N GLN A 374 20.73 -2.72 -17.76
CA GLN A 374 19.88 -2.13 -16.73
C GLN A 374 18.42 -2.11 -17.20
N THR A 375 17.59 -2.88 -16.52
CA THR A 375 16.14 -3.02 -16.79
C THR A 375 15.28 -2.11 -15.92
N GLY A 376 15.85 -1.59 -14.84
CA GLY A 376 15.17 -0.66 -13.95
C GLY A 376 16.03 -0.28 -12.74
N MET A 377 15.43 0.49 -11.85
CA MET A 377 16.05 0.96 -10.61
C MET A 377 15.12 0.77 -9.43
N LYS A 378 15.64 0.19 -8.35
CA LYS A 378 14.97 0.13 -7.04
C LYS A 378 15.19 1.44 -6.27
N PRO A 379 14.30 1.80 -5.33
CA PRO A 379 14.46 3.03 -4.56
C PRO A 379 15.67 2.96 -3.61
N PRO A 380 16.23 4.13 -3.22
CA PRO A 380 17.09 4.23 -2.06
C PRO A 380 16.43 3.63 -0.82
N LEU A 381 17.09 2.64 -0.20
CA LEU A 381 16.50 1.96 0.97
C LEU A 381 16.36 2.89 2.18
N ARG A 382 17.18 3.93 2.26
CA ARG A 382 17.04 4.99 3.27
C ARG A 382 15.69 5.68 3.18
N LEU A 383 15.27 6.07 1.97
CA LEU A 383 13.99 6.74 1.75
C LEU A 383 12.82 5.79 2.03
N VAL A 384 12.96 4.50 1.68
CA VAL A 384 11.93 3.49 1.99
C VAL A 384 11.75 3.33 3.50
N GLU A 385 12.84 3.24 4.28
CA GLU A 385 12.77 3.12 5.74
C GLU A 385 12.23 4.41 6.38
N GLN A 386 12.62 5.60 5.90
CA GLN A 386 12.07 6.86 6.39
C GLN A 386 10.56 6.95 6.20
N HIS A 387 10.06 6.52 5.03
CA HIS A 387 8.64 6.64 4.69
C HIS A 387 7.77 5.54 5.31
N PHE A 388 8.24 4.29 5.34
CA PHE A 388 7.43 3.13 5.77
C PHE A 388 7.85 2.51 7.10
N GLN A 389 9.04 2.85 7.62
CA GLN A 389 9.57 2.34 8.89
C GLN A 389 9.53 0.80 8.98
N GLY A 390 8.98 0.22 10.04
CA GLY A 390 8.86 -1.23 10.17
C GLY A 390 7.79 -1.87 9.27
N SER A 391 6.87 -1.10 8.69
CA SER A 391 5.66 -1.63 8.04
C SER A 391 5.93 -2.34 6.71
N TRP A 392 7.02 -1.97 6.01
CA TRP A 392 7.41 -2.64 4.77
C TRP A 392 8.16 -3.96 4.99
N ARG A 393 8.44 -4.29 6.27
CA ARG A 393 9.25 -5.44 6.73
C ARG A 393 8.49 -6.30 7.73
N THR A 394 7.32 -6.83 7.36
CA THR A 394 6.46 -7.55 8.32
C THR A 394 7.03 -8.92 8.74
N GLU A 395 7.73 -9.61 7.84
CA GLU A 395 8.29 -10.94 8.09
C GLU A 395 9.49 -10.87 9.06
N SER A 396 9.64 -11.85 9.96
CA SER A 396 10.73 -11.86 10.96
C SER A 396 12.11 -11.95 10.31
N GLU A 397 12.22 -12.70 9.22
CA GLU A 397 13.45 -12.83 8.42
C GLU A 397 13.81 -11.52 7.73
N ALA A 398 12.83 -10.84 7.14
CA ALA A 398 13.00 -9.52 6.54
C ALA A 398 13.53 -8.50 7.55
N ARG A 399 13.00 -8.53 8.79
CA ARG A 399 13.48 -7.65 9.87
C ARG A 399 14.93 -7.91 10.24
N LYS A 400 15.32 -9.18 10.39
CA LYS A 400 16.71 -9.58 10.71
C LYS A 400 17.67 -9.24 9.57
N ALA A 401 17.27 -9.47 8.32
CA ALA A 401 18.08 -9.16 7.15
C ALA A 401 18.33 -7.66 7.03
N TRP A 402 17.29 -6.83 7.19
CA TRP A 402 17.44 -5.38 7.21
C TRP A 402 18.30 -4.88 8.36
N GLN A 403 18.10 -5.41 9.57
CA GLN A 403 18.92 -5.04 10.72
C GLN A 403 20.40 -5.30 10.45
N ARG A 404 20.76 -6.43 9.85
CA ARG A 404 22.15 -6.70 9.48
C ARG A 404 22.65 -5.75 8.38
N PHE A 405 21.81 -5.50 7.37
CA PHE A 405 22.17 -4.64 6.25
C PHE A 405 22.44 -3.18 6.70
N ARG A 406 21.58 -2.61 7.54
CA ARG A 406 21.61 -1.18 7.90
C ARG A 406 22.78 -0.78 8.80
N GLU A 407 23.40 -1.71 9.54
CA GLU A 407 24.49 -1.36 10.47
C GLU A 407 25.67 -0.70 9.76
N ILE A 408 26.02 -1.17 8.54
CA ILE A 408 27.14 -0.62 7.77
C ILE A 408 26.82 0.82 7.31
N PRO A 409 25.71 1.10 6.60
CA PRO A 409 25.35 2.46 6.23
C PRO A 409 25.17 3.40 7.44
N GLU A 410 24.49 2.96 8.51
CA GLU A 410 24.30 3.79 9.70
C GLU A 410 25.63 4.13 10.38
N TRP A 411 26.60 3.21 10.37
CA TRP A 411 27.95 3.51 10.87
C TRP A 411 28.66 4.54 10.01
N ILE A 412 28.54 4.45 8.68
CA ILE A 412 29.11 5.45 7.75
C ILE A 412 28.48 6.82 8.04
N ASP A 413 27.15 6.91 8.12
CA ASP A 413 26.43 8.14 8.45
C ASP A 413 26.87 8.75 9.79
N MET A 414 27.01 7.92 10.81
CA MET A 414 27.48 8.37 12.12
C MET A 414 28.92 8.88 12.05
N THR A 415 29.79 8.20 11.31
CA THR A 415 31.21 8.58 11.18
C THR A 415 31.37 9.89 10.41
N ILE A 416 30.62 10.07 9.32
CA ILE A 416 30.56 11.33 8.57
C ILE A 416 30.11 12.47 9.50
N ARG A 417 29.07 12.23 10.29
CA ARG A 417 28.51 13.25 11.19
C ARG A 417 29.40 13.58 12.39
N ASP A 418 29.90 12.55 13.08
CA ASP A 418 30.66 12.69 14.33
C ASP A 418 32.09 13.16 14.05
N GLU A 419 32.70 12.72 12.94
CA GLU A 419 34.12 12.96 12.65
C GLU A 419 34.35 13.89 11.45
N GLY A 420 33.30 14.30 10.73
CA GLY A 420 33.41 15.20 9.58
C GLY A 420 34.11 14.57 8.36
N LEU A 421 34.15 13.23 8.27
CA LEU A 421 34.77 12.52 7.15
C LEU A 421 33.92 12.57 5.89
N SER A 422 34.56 12.46 4.71
CA SER A 422 33.85 12.25 3.44
C SER A 422 33.36 10.80 3.31
N ASP A 423 32.34 10.58 2.47
CA ASP A 423 31.81 9.24 2.15
C ASP A 423 32.92 8.26 1.77
N ALA A 424 33.82 8.68 0.86
CA ALA A 424 34.93 7.86 0.40
C ALA A 424 35.93 7.52 1.54
N ALA A 425 36.20 8.47 2.43
CA ALA A 425 37.10 8.25 3.57
C ALA A 425 36.48 7.29 4.61
N ALA A 426 35.19 7.44 4.90
CA ALA A 426 34.46 6.54 5.80
C ALA A 426 34.39 5.10 5.23
N ILE A 427 34.13 4.96 3.93
CA ILE A 427 34.15 3.65 3.23
C ILE A 427 35.56 3.04 3.27
N ALA A 428 36.60 3.82 2.97
CA ALA A 428 37.98 3.33 3.01
C ALA A 428 38.40 2.87 4.41
N ARG A 429 37.92 3.55 5.46
CA ARG A 429 38.14 3.14 6.85
C ARG A 429 37.46 1.81 7.17
N LEU A 430 36.21 1.60 6.73
CA LEU A 430 35.55 0.30 6.89
C LEU A 430 36.25 -0.82 6.11
N GLU A 431 36.72 -0.56 4.90
CA GLU A 431 37.50 -1.53 4.12
C GLU A 431 38.86 -1.84 4.79
N THR A 432 39.42 -0.88 5.55
CA THR A 432 40.61 -1.11 6.37
C THR A 432 40.27 -1.98 7.58
N MET A 433 39.17 -1.70 8.29
CA MET A 433 38.68 -2.54 9.40
C MET A 433 38.33 -3.96 8.96
N ARG A 434 37.95 -4.15 7.68
CA ARG A 434 37.69 -5.46 7.08
C ARG A 434 38.96 -6.31 6.93
N LYS A 435 40.13 -5.68 6.83
CA LYS A 435 41.44 -6.34 6.79
C LYS A 435 41.93 -6.48 8.24
N VAL A 436 41.72 -7.66 8.84
CA VAL A 436 42.23 -7.92 10.20
C VAL A 436 43.75 -7.96 10.17
N ASP A 437 44.40 -7.21 11.05
CA ASP A 437 45.85 -7.20 11.20
C ASP A 437 46.37 -8.63 11.43
N GLY A 438 47.12 -9.16 10.46
CA GLY A 438 47.79 -10.45 10.54
C GLY A 438 47.10 -11.63 9.86
N ASN A 439 45.87 -11.49 9.34
CA ASN A 439 45.20 -12.59 8.61
C ASN A 439 44.86 -12.18 7.18
N LYS A 440 45.32 -12.95 6.17
CA LYS A 440 45.12 -12.63 4.74
C LYS A 440 43.65 -12.73 4.28
N GLN A 441 42.75 -13.20 5.14
CA GLN A 441 41.32 -13.30 4.84
C GLN A 441 40.58 -12.03 5.24
N LEU A 442 39.91 -11.41 4.26
CA LEU A 442 38.97 -10.31 4.51
C LEU A 442 37.82 -10.82 5.38
N LEU A 443 37.45 -10.08 6.42
CA LEU A 443 36.21 -10.32 7.14
C LEU A 443 35.03 -10.30 6.16
N GLY A 444 34.15 -11.30 6.24
CA GLY A 444 32.86 -11.23 5.55
C GLY A 444 32.06 -10.04 6.08
N SER A 445 31.22 -9.43 5.24
CA SER A 445 30.41 -8.26 5.62
C SER A 445 29.51 -8.52 6.85
N ASN A 446 29.06 -9.76 7.04
CA ASN A 446 28.38 -10.17 8.28
C ASN A 446 29.27 -10.09 9.54
N ALA A 447 30.56 -10.47 9.43
CA ALA A 447 31.48 -10.41 10.56
C ALA A 447 31.85 -8.96 10.89
N LEU A 448 32.02 -8.12 9.87
CA LEU A 448 32.16 -6.67 10.04
C LEU A 448 30.96 -6.09 10.78
N THR A 449 29.73 -6.46 10.38
CA THR A 449 28.50 -6.03 11.05
C THR A 449 28.51 -6.35 12.55
N SER A 450 28.91 -7.57 12.93
CA SER A 450 29.04 -7.96 14.34
C SER A 450 30.07 -7.10 15.09
N LEU A 451 31.22 -6.84 14.49
CA LEU A 451 32.27 -5.99 15.06
C LEU A 451 31.77 -4.55 15.29
N LEU A 452 31.04 -3.98 14.34
CA LEU A 452 30.46 -2.64 14.48
C LEU A 452 29.43 -2.58 15.62
N ILE A 453 28.60 -3.62 15.77
CA ILE A 453 27.65 -3.73 16.89
C ILE A 453 28.40 -3.76 18.22
N GLU A 454 29.49 -4.53 18.33
CA GLU A 454 30.32 -4.59 19.53
C GLU A 454 30.97 -3.25 19.85
N GLN A 455 31.53 -2.55 18.86
CA GLN A 455 32.09 -1.21 19.04
C GLN A 455 31.03 -0.21 19.53
N ARG A 456 29.83 -0.24 18.95
CA ARG A 456 28.71 0.62 19.37
C ARG A 456 28.30 0.34 20.81
N LYS A 457 28.21 -0.94 21.20
CA LYS A 457 27.94 -1.34 22.59
C LYS A 457 29.04 -0.89 23.55
N ALA A 458 30.31 -1.02 23.16
CA ALA A 458 31.45 -0.56 23.96
C ALA A 458 31.45 0.96 24.15
N LYS A 459 31.20 1.74 23.08
CA LYS A 459 31.06 3.20 23.12
C LYS A 459 29.90 3.62 24.03
N ALA A 460 28.74 2.95 23.93
CA ALA A 460 27.59 3.22 24.79
C ALA A 460 27.86 2.93 26.27
N LYS A 461 28.58 1.84 26.57
CA LYS A 461 29.00 1.48 27.94
C LYS A 461 30.00 2.49 28.50
N ALA A 462 30.93 2.99 27.68
CA ALA A 462 31.88 4.01 28.10
C ALA A 462 31.19 5.34 28.46
N LEU A 463 30.17 5.74 27.68
CA LEU A 463 29.36 6.94 27.95
C LEU A 463 28.53 6.82 29.24
N THR A 464 28.01 5.64 29.56
CA THR A 464 27.24 5.42 30.79
C THR A 464 28.12 5.31 32.04
N ALA A 465 29.36 4.83 31.90
CA ALA A 465 30.32 4.75 33.00
C ALA A 465 30.97 6.12 33.35
N GLY A 466 30.85 7.12 32.48
CA GLY A 466 31.46 8.44 32.63
C GLY A 466 30.63 9.50 33.35
N SER A 467 29.45 9.16 33.90
CA SER A 467 28.66 10.11 34.69
C SER A 467 29.16 10.11 36.14
N PRO A 468 29.80 11.19 36.64
CA PRO A 468 30.31 11.23 38.00
C PRO A 468 29.13 11.24 38.98
N THR A 469 29.02 10.18 39.76
CA THR A 469 28.13 10.11 40.91
C THR A 469 28.46 11.27 41.87
N PRO A 470 27.51 12.15 42.23
CA PRO A 470 27.75 13.12 43.30
C PRO A 470 27.98 12.35 44.60
N SER A 471 29.15 12.57 45.19
CA SER A 471 29.60 11.94 46.41
C SER A 471 28.59 12.17 47.54
N SER A 472 27.94 11.10 48.01
CA SER A 472 27.31 11.08 49.33
C SER A 472 28.09 10.10 50.19
N ASN A 473 28.97 10.67 51.02
CA ASN A 473 29.59 10.01 52.16
C ASN A 473 28.49 9.52 53.09
N VAL A 474 28.34 8.21 53.26
CA VAL A 474 27.85 7.65 54.53
C VAL A 474 28.68 6.43 54.91
N THR A 475 29.24 6.58 56.11
CA THR A 475 30.14 5.73 56.88
C THR A 475 29.59 4.32 57.12
N ALA A 476 30.50 3.35 57.03
CA ALA A 476 30.31 1.93 57.30
C ALA A 476 30.14 1.60 58.79
N VAL A 477 29.41 0.52 59.11
CA VAL A 477 29.65 -0.36 60.29
C VAL A 477 29.34 -1.82 59.90
N PRO A 478 30.09 -2.84 60.39
CA PRO A 478 30.19 -4.16 59.75
C PRO A 478 29.59 -5.34 60.57
N ALA A 479 29.71 -6.53 59.96
CA ALA A 479 29.60 -7.89 60.49
C ALA A 479 28.15 -8.43 60.63
N THR A 480 27.81 -9.70 60.35
CA THR A 480 28.54 -10.94 60.68
C THR A 480 28.05 -12.13 59.82
N THR A 481 28.95 -13.12 59.66
CA THR A 481 28.91 -14.46 59.05
C THR A 481 27.66 -15.34 59.22
N GLY A 482 27.40 -16.22 58.21
CA GLY A 482 27.05 -17.62 58.51
C GLY A 482 26.11 -18.37 57.54
N SER A 483 26.68 -19.35 56.83
CA SER A 483 26.11 -20.67 56.51
C SER A 483 25.26 -20.93 55.24
N SER A 484 25.95 -21.56 54.28
CA SER A 484 25.60 -22.72 53.45
C SER A 484 24.26 -23.46 53.73
N VAL A 485 23.35 -23.49 52.74
CA VAL A 485 22.51 -24.67 52.40
C VAL A 485 22.26 -24.72 50.88
N ARG A 486 22.29 -25.96 50.39
CA ARG A 486 22.26 -26.45 49.00
C ARG A 486 20.82 -26.57 48.48
N ALA A 487 20.65 -26.22 47.20
CA ALA A 487 19.68 -26.70 46.20
C ALA A 487 18.21 -26.91 46.59
N THR A 488 17.33 -26.13 45.96
CA THR A 488 16.05 -26.62 45.40
C THR A 488 15.56 -25.62 44.35
N SER A 489 15.27 -26.13 43.15
CA SER A 489 14.70 -25.38 42.04
C SER A 489 13.32 -24.82 42.41
N PRO A 490 13.00 -23.55 42.12
CA PRO A 490 11.62 -23.10 42.14
C PRO A 490 11.03 -23.18 40.72
N THR A 491 10.11 -24.12 40.58
CA THR A 491 9.01 -24.08 39.61
C THR A 491 8.30 -22.74 39.73
N VAL A 492 8.33 -21.93 38.68
CA VAL A 492 7.55 -20.68 38.61
C VAL A 492 6.14 -21.01 38.13
N PRO A 493 5.08 -20.62 38.86
CA PRO A 493 3.71 -20.81 38.43
C PRO A 493 3.37 -19.85 37.28
N TRP A 494 2.64 -20.39 36.32
CA TRP A 494 2.02 -19.66 35.23
C TRP A 494 0.91 -18.77 35.81
N VAL A 495 1.16 -17.47 35.91
CA VAL A 495 0.16 -16.46 36.24
C VAL A 495 -0.17 -15.73 34.94
N GLY A 496 -1.39 -15.95 34.45
CA GLY A 496 -2.00 -15.13 33.42
C GLY A 496 -2.19 -13.71 33.96
N SER A 497 -1.76 -12.73 33.18
CA SER A 497 -2.04 -11.32 33.44
C SER A 497 -2.41 -10.65 32.13
N SER A 498 -3.71 -10.48 31.96
CA SER A 498 -4.32 -9.48 31.10
C SER A 498 -3.97 -8.07 31.60
N SER A 499 -3.39 -7.23 30.75
CA SER A 499 -3.52 -5.77 30.84
C SER A 499 -3.33 -5.15 29.45
N THR A 500 -4.39 -4.64 28.83
CA THR A 500 -4.67 -3.19 28.69
C THR A 500 -3.48 -2.36 28.23
N SER A 501 -3.55 -1.91 26.97
CA SER A 501 -2.68 -0.89 26.40
C SER A 501 -2.92 0.47 27.08
N PRO A 502 -1.87 1.24 27.41
CA PRO A 502 -2.01 2.66 27.66
C PRO A 502 -2.01 3.43 26.33
N VAL A 503 -3.05 4.24 26.16
CA VAL A 503 -3.08 5.34 25.21
C VAL A 503 -2.34 6.52 25.87
N GLN A 504 -1.31 7.05 25.20
CA GLN A 504 -0.87 8.44 25.36
C GLN A 504 -0.59 8.98 23.94
N THR A 505 -1.46 9.81 23.39
CA THR A 505 -1.41 11.29 23.41
C THR A 505 0.00 11.84 23.26
N PHE A 506 0.32 12.27 22.04
CA PHE A 506 1.30 13.33 21.81
C PHE A 506 0.59 14.59 21.31
N THR A 507 0.81 15.64 22.08
CA THR A 507 0.51 17.04 21.81
C THR A 507 1.37 17.55 20.67
N TRP A 508 0.76 18.26 19.72
CA TRP A 508 1.45 19.25 18.89
C TRP A 508 1.13 20.64 19.42
N SER A 509 2.16 21.25 20.00
CA SER A 509 2.32 22.69 20.12
C SER A 509 2.70 23.26 18.75
N ARG A 510 2.33 24.52 18.56
CA ARG A 510 2.21 25.24 17.30
C ARG A 510 3.54 25.79 16.79
N GLY A 511 3.76 25.60 15.49
CA GLY A 511 4.34 26.54 14.54
C GLY A 511 3.53 26.39 13.27
#